data_AF-A0A1H0VFY9-F1
#
_entry.id   AF-A0A1H0VFY9-F1
#
_cell.length_a   1.000
_cell.length_b   1.000
_cell.length_c   1.000
_cell.angle_alpha   90.00
_cell.angle_beta   90.00
_cell.angle_gamma   90.00
#
_symmetry.space_group_name_H-M   'P 1'
#
loop_
_entity.id
_entity.type
_entity.pdbx_description
1 polymer ?
#
loop_
_entity_poly.entity_id
_entity_poly.type
_entity_poly.pdbx_seq_one_letter_code
_entity_poly.pdbx_strand_id
1 'polypeptide(L)'
;MQDVELTWERPLDGVEITMHTDIEGFLAMPRSERTTPVMYTVRNLEHPVVTDFLNAKHDADLADFLATHGMLRAKPREKVKTIRQAQARLTDLIMAQPRPDLIAEINGRLETVQFKPAFDYSGPRQSLRMVLHPADLLGLMEWECAFTHAVGAKARTCSHCGRYFLTGPETGRRSHAEYDSDNCRIAASRARSSKED
;
A
#
# COMPACT_ATOMS: atom_id res chain seq x y z
N MET A 1 -19.90 2.44 3.34
CA MET A 1 -19.00 1.70 2.44
C MET A 1 -18.89 0.28 2.93
N GLN A 2 -18.74 -0.68 2.03
CA GLN A 2 -18.58 -2.09 2.39
C GLN A 2 -17.13 -2.38 2.77
N ASP A 3 -16.91 -3.19 3.79
CA ASP A 3 -15.56 -3.52 4.26
C ASP A 3 -14.85 -4.40 3.21
N VAL A 4 -13.57 -4.11 2.97
CA VAL A 4 -12.69 -4.93 2.15
C VAL A 4 -11.69 -5.61 3.06
N GLU A 5 -11.61 -6.94 2.97
CA GLU A 5 -10.76 -7.74 3.85
C GLU A 5 -9.87 -8.68 3.04
N LEU A 6 -8.57 -8.65 3.28
CA LEU A 6 -7.63 -9.62 2.72
C LEU A 6 -7.12 -10.54 3.83
N THR A 7 -7.46 -11.82 3.74
CA THR A 7 -6.76 -12.88 4.49
C THR A 7 -5.53 -13.28 3.68
N TRP A 8 -4.35 -13.07 4.24
CA TRP A 8 -3.07 -13.26 3.56
C TRP A 8 -2.08 -14.04 4.41
N GLU A 9 -0.94 -14.33 3.81
CA GLU A 9 0.20 -14.91 4.48
C GLU A 9 1.44 -14.04 4.25
N ARG A 10 2.25 -13.89 5.30
CA ARG A 10 3.55 -13.23 5.19
C ARG A 10 4.69 -14.17 5.60
N PRO A 11 5.87 -14.04 4.98
CA PRO A 11 7.06 -14.80 5.36
C PRO A 11 7.47 -14.56 6.81
N LEU A 12 7.57 -15.62 7.61
CA LEU A 12 7.92 -15.51 9.02
C LEU A 12 9.40 -15.17 9.23
N ASP A 13 10.27 -15.74 8.39
CA ASP A 13 11.73 -15.58 8.49
C ASP A 13 12.27 -14.43 7.63
N GLY A 14 11.37 -13.60 7.08
CA GLY A 14 11.67 -12.45 6.24
C GLY A 14 11.85 -12.78 4.76
N VAL A 15 12.22 -11.75 3.99
CA VAL A 15 12.42 -11.81 2.54
C VAL A 15 13.86 -11.44 2.22
N GLU A 16 14.39 -12.04 1.15
CA GLU A 16 15.65 -11.66 0.56
C GLU A 16 15.46 -11.26 -0.91
N ILE A 17 16.33 -10.36 -1.35
CA ILE A 17 16.43 -9.95 -2.75
C ILE A 17 17.79 -10.39 -3.25
N THR A 18 17.81 -11.37 -4.14
CA THR A 18 19.04 -12.00 -4.62
C THR A 18 19.02 -12.13 -6.14
N MET A 19 20.22 -12.06 -6.73
CA MET A 19 20.40 -12.31 -8.16
C MET A 19 20.36 -13.83 -8.38
N HIS A 20 19.45 -14.28 -9.24
CA HIS A 20 19.32 -15.70 -9.55
C HIS A 20 19.95 -15.99 -10.92
N THR A 21 20.79 -17.01 -11.01
CA THR A 21 21.53 -17.33 -12.25
C THR A 21 20.63 -17.75 -13.40
N ASP A 22 19.53 -18.44 -13.08
CA ASP A 22 18.63 -19.04 -14.08
C ASP A 22 17.56 -18.05 -14.60
N ILE A 23 17.42 -16.89 -13.96
CA ILE A 23 16.42 -15.88 -14.30
C ILE A 23 17.13 -14.54 -14.34
N GLU A 24 17.22 -13.93 -15.53
CA GLU A 24 17.84 -12.61 -15.68
C GLU A 24 17.18 -11.58 -14.73
N GLY A 25 17.97 -11.09 -13.77
CA GLY A 25 17.61 -10.06 -12.80
C GLY A 25 17.55 -10.53 -11.34
N PHE A 26 17.07 -9.62 -10.49
CA PHE A 26 16.87 -9.87 -9.06
C PHE A 26 15.47 -10.45 -8.79
N LEU A 27 15.41 -11.41 -7.88
CA LEU A 27 14.16 -11.99 -7.36
C LEU A 27 13.99 -11.61 -5.90
N ALA A 28 12.77 -11.24 -5.53
CA ALA A 28 12.35 -11.21 -4.14
C ALA A 28 11.74 -12.57 -3.77
N MET A 29 12.23 -13.17 -2.69
CA MET A 29 11.73 -14.46 -2.20
C MET A 29 11.80 -14.57 -0.67
N PRO A 30 10.86 -15.31 -0.04
CA PRO A 30 10.95 -15.69 1.36
C PRO A 30 12.26 -16.41 1.66
N ARG A 31 12.85 -16.16 2.83
CA ARG A 31 14.05 -16.89 3.28
C ARG A 31 13.75 -18.35 3.68
N SER A 32 12.48 -18.67 3.91
CA SER A 32 11.99 -20.01 4.21
C SER A 32 10.53 -20.16 3.76
N GLU A 33 10.03 -21.40 3.76
CA GLU A 33 8.62 -21.69 3.48
C GLU A 33 7.69 -21.37 4.67
N ARG A 34 8.23 -20.95 5.82
CA ARG A 34 7.43 -20.67 7.01
C ARG A 34 6.68 -19.35 6.82
N THR A 35 5.36 -19.41 6.90
CA THR A 35 4.48 -18.24 6.83
C THR A 35 3.70 -18.06 8.13
N THR A 36 3.16 -16.87 8.32
CA THR A 36 2.16 -16.58 9.35
C THR A 36 0.96 -15.90 8.70
N PRO A 37 -0.28 -16.24 9.10
CA PRO A 37 -1.45 -15.54 8.60
C PRO A 37 -1.44 -14.09 9.06
N VAL A 38 -1.96 -13.21 8.21
CA VAL A 38 -2.19 -11.80 8.49
C VAL A 38 -3.50 -11.38 7.84
N MET A 39 -4.24 -10.50 8.50
CA MET A 39 -5.52 -9.98 8.02
C MET A 39 -5.42 -8.48 7.83
N TYR A 40 -5.77 -8.01 6.64
CA TYR A 40 -5.93 -6.59 6.36
C TYR A 40 -7.41 -6.27 6.26
N THR A 41 -7.84 -5.22 6.93
CA THR A 41 -9.22 -4.73 6.85
C THR A 41 -9.16 -3.26 6.49
N VAL A 42 -9.68 -2.89 5.32
CA VAL A 42 -9.72 -1.49 4.88
C VAL A 42 -11.11 -0.93 5.15
N ARG A 43 -11.19 -0.14 6.23
CA ARG A 43 -12.41 0.61 6.61
C ARG A 43 -12.31 2.09 6.29
N ASN A 44 -11.08 2.60 6.29
CA ASN A 44 -10.71 3.97 6.05
C ASN A 44 -9.29 3.99 5.44
N LEU A 45 -8.69 5.17 5.31
CA LEU A 45 -7.38 5.41 4.70
C LEU A 45 -6.36 5.92 5.72
N GLU A 46 -6.50 5.57 7.00
CA GLU A 46 -5.54 5.97 8.05
C GLU A 46 -4.20 5.22 7.94
N HIS A 47 -4.26 3.94 7.60
CA HIS A 47 -3.09 3.05 7.46
C HIS A 47 -3.12 2.23 6.16
N PRO A 48 -3.15 2.88 4.99
CA PRO A 48 -3.26 2.18 3.71
C PRO A 48 -1.92 1.51 3.36
N VAL A 49 -1.97 0.22 3.05
CA VAL A 49 -0.78 -0.60 2.76
C VAL A 49 -0.02 -0.06 1.55
N VAL A 50 -0.74 0.50 0.58
CA VAL A 50 -0.14 1.09 -0.62
C VAL A 50 0.87 2.19 -0.27
N THR A 51 0.65 2.98 0.79
CA THR A 51 1.61 4.03 1.15
C THR A 51 2.93 3.49 1.66
N ASP A 52 2.91 2.39 2.41
CA ASP A 52 4.14 1.71 2.86
C ASP A 52 4.88 1.12 1.64
N PHE A 53 4.14 0.53 0.70
CA PHE A 53 4.71 0.01 -0.54
C PHE A 53 5.38 1.10 -1.39
N LEU A 54 4.73 2.25 -1.57
CA LEU A 54 5.30 3.36 -2.33
C LEU A 54 6.54 3.95 -1.66
N ASN A 55 6.59 3.90 -0.33
CA ASN A 55 7.73 4.40 0.45
C ASN A 55 8.92 3.43 0.50
N ALA A 56 8.77 2.18 0.07
CA ALA A 56 9.86 1.22 -0.04
C ALA A 56 10.75 1.52 -1.27
N LYS A 57 11.66 2.50 -1.15
CA LYS A 57 12.43 3.04 -2.28
C LYS A 57 13.64 2.18 -2.64
N HIS A 58 14.28 1.60 -1.63
CA HIS A 58 15.48 0.76 -1.81
C HIS A 58 15.12 -0.72 -1.71
N ASP A 59 16.05 -1.59 -2.09
CA ASP A 59 15.81 -3.04 -2.06
C ASP A 59 15.70 -3.58 -0.62
N ALA A 60 16.42 -2.98 0.34
CA ALA A 60 16.25 -3.27 1.75
C ALA A 60 14.82 -2.93 2.22
N ASP A 61 14.34 -1.71 1.92
CA ASP A 61 12.97 -1.31 2.28
C ASP A 61 11.92 -2.20 1.61
N LEU A 62 12.18 -2.65 0.38
CA LEU A 62 11.28 -3.55 -0.34
C LEU A 62 11.25 -4.93 0.30
N ALA A 63 12.40 -5.47 0.72
CA ALA A 63 12.45 -6.72 1.45
C ALA A 63 11.70 -6.59 2.80
N ASP A 64 11.86 -5.48 3.50
CA ASP A 64 11.15 -5.20 4.75
C ASP A 64 9.64 -5.07 4.55
N PHE A 65 9.21 -4.40 3.47
CA PHE A 65 7.80 -4.32 3.08
C PHE A 65 7.23 -5.72 2.83
N LEU A 66 7.88 -6.54 2.02
CA LEU A 66 7.40 -7.88 1.68
C LEU A 66 7.43 -8.83 2.89
N ALA A 67 8.40 -8.67 3.79
CA ALA A 67 8.45 -9.42 5.05
C ALA A 67 7.29 -9.00 5.99
N THR A 68 6.99 -7.71 6.03
CA THR A 68 5.93 -7.16 6.90
C THR A 68 4.55 -7.52 6.37
N HIS A 69 4.34 -7.41 5.05
CA HIS A 69 3.03 -7.47 4.45
C HIS A 69 2.71 -8.76 3.70
N GLY A 70 3.72 -9.50 3.28
CA GLY A 70 3.61 -10.65 2.38
C GLY A 70 3.99 -10.32 0.94
N MET A 71 4.03 -11.36 0.11
CA MET A 71 4.29 -11.20 -1.34
C MET A 71 3.12 -10.50 -2.02
N LEU A 72 3.39 -9.77 -3.13
CA LEU A 72 2.36 -9.00 -3.82
C LEU A 72 1.23 -9.87 -4.39
N ARG A 73 1.58 -11.06 -4.88
CA ARG A 73 0.66 -12.05 -5.45
C ARG A 73 0.87 -13.39 -4.76
N ALA A 74 -0.08 -14.31 -4.93
CA ALA A 74 0.00 -15.69 -4.45
C ALA A 74 1.06 -16.50 -5.24
N LYS A 75 2.32 -16.09 -5.14
CA LYS A 75 3.49 -16.69 -5.80
C LYS A 75 4.66 -16.71 -4.81
N PRO A 76 5.47 -17.78 -4.79
CA PRO A 76 6.56 -17.93 -3.84
C PRO A 76 7.73 -16.96 -4.10
N ARG A 77 7.82 -16.39 -5.31
CA ARG A 77 8.88 -15.45 -5.70
C ARG A 77 8.40 -14.55 -6.81
N GLU A 78 8.94 -13.34 -6.86
CA GLU A 78 8.62 -12.37 -7.92
C GLU A 78 9.86 -11.59 -8.36
N LYS A 79 9.93 -11.27 -9.65
CA LYS A 79 11.02 -10.42 -10.18
C LYS A 79 10.90 -9.03 -9.58
N VAL A 80 11.99 -8.50 -9.04
CA VAL A 80 12.04 -7.13 -8.49
C VAL A 80 11.60 -6.12 -9.55
N LYS A 81 11.99 -6.30 -10.82
CA LYS A 81 11.54 -5.46 -11.93
C LYS A 81 10.00 -5.39 -12.04
N THR A 82 9.31 -6.52 -11.86
CA THR A 82 7.84 -6.58 -11.93
C THR A 82 7.20 -5.88 -10.74
N ILE A 83 7.78 -6.05 -9.54
CA ILE A 83 7.36 -5.35 -8.33
C ILE A 83 7.52 -3.83 -8.50
N ARG A 84 8.67 -3.37 -8.98
CA ARG A 84 8.94 -1.94 -9.22
C ARG A 84 8.02 -1.35 -10.28
N GLN A 85 7.69 -2.12 -11.33
CA GLN A 85 6.67 -1.71 -12.30
C GLN A 85 5.29 -1.55 -11.66
N ALA A 86 4.91 -2.42 -10.73
CA ALA A 86 3.67 -2.26 -9.98
C ALA A 86 3.72 -1.01 -9.08
N GLN A 87 4.83 -0.77 -8.38
CA GLN A 87 5.04 0.42 -7.54
C GLN A 87 4.92 1.71 -8.36
N ALA A 88 5.54 1.79 -9.53
CA ALA A 88 5.43 2.93 -10.44
C ALA A 88 3.97 3.16 -10.86
N ARG A 89 3.27 2.12 -11.31
CA ARG A 89 1.85 2.23 -11.70
C ARG A 89 0.95 2.70 -10.56
N LEU A 90 1.15 2.19 -9.35
CA LEU A 90 0.38 2.61 -8.17
C LEU A 90 0.71 4.04 -7.77
N THR A 91 1.98 4.46 -7.92
CA THR A 91 2.41 5.85 -7.69
C THR A 91 1.70 6.78 -8.65
N ASP A 92 1.72 6.47 -9.95
CA ASP A 92 1.07 7.27 -10.99
C ASP A 92 -0.43 7.39 -10.71
N LEU A 93 -1.08 6.27 -10.37
CA LEU A 93 -2.51 6.24 -10.08
C LEU A 93 -2.88 7.05 -8.83
N ILE A 94 -2.19 6.85 -7.70
CA ILE A 94 -2.58 7.49 -6.44
C ILE A 94 -2.25 9.00 -6.42
N MET A 95 -1.22 9.40 -7.17
CA MET A 95 -0.80 10.81 -7.30
C MET A 95 -1.56 11.56 -8.39
N ALA A 96 -2.34 10.85 -9.22
CA ALA A 96 -3.09 11.45 -10.32
C ALA A 96 -4.02 12.55 -9.83
N GLN A 97 -4.02 13.68 -10.53
CA GLN A 97 -5.01 14.73 -10.31
C GLN A 97 -6.30 14.42 -11.07
N PRO A 98 -7.47 14.91 -10.61
CA PRO A 98 -8.73 14.75 -11.33
C PRO A 98 -8.61 15.22 -12.79
N ARG A 99 -8.83 14.30 -13.72
CA ARG A 99 -8.80 14.53 -15.17
C ARG A 99 -9.84 13.65 -15.86
N PRO A 100 -10.36 14.03 -17.04
CA PRO A 100 -11.48 13.33 -17.67
C PRO A 100 -11.26 11.82 -17.88
N ASP A 101 -10.03 11.40 -18.14
CA ASP A 101 -9.68 10.00 -18.40
C ASP A 101 -9.29 9.20 -17.14
N LEU A 102 -9.19 9.84 -15.97
CA LEU A 102 -8.84 9.17 -14.71
C LEU A 102 -9.86 8.09 -14.33
N ILE A 103 -11.14 8.33 -14.61
CA ILE A 103 -12.21 7.35 -14.32
C ILE A 103 -11.99 6.07 -15.15
N ALA A 104 -11.67 6.21 -16.43
CA ALA A 104 -11.39 5.07 -17.30
C ALA A 104 -10.13 4.32 -16.87
N GLU A 105 -9.09 5.05 -16.43
CA GLU A 105 -7.89 4.45 -15.88
C GLU A 105 -8.16 3.66 -14.59
N ILE A 106 -8.87 4.25 -13.61
CA ILE A 106 -9.26 3.58 -12.36
C ILE A 106 -10.07 2.32 -12.67
N ASN A 107 -11.09 2.44 -13.54
CA ASN A 107 -11.92 1.30 -13.91
C ASN A 107 -11.09 0.19 -14.58
N GLY A 108 -10.20 0.53 -15.51
CA GLY A 108 -9.32 -0.45 -16.15
C GLY A 108 -8.37 -1.17 -15.18
N ARG A 109 -8.01 -0.54 -14.04
CA ARG A 109 -7.29 -1.23 -12.96
C ARG A 109 -8.20 -2.16 -12.18
N LEU A 110 -9.36 -1.67 -11.77
CA LEU A 110 -10.34 -2.46 -11.02
C LEU A 110 -10.85 -3.68 -11.79
N GLU A 111 -10.90 -3.63 -13.13
CA GLU A 111 -11.20 -4.79 -13.98
C GLU A 111 -10.20 -5.95 -13.78
N THR A 112 -8.95 -5.64 -13.42
CA THR A 112 -7.93 -6.65 -13.14
C THR A 112 -7.93 -7.13 -11.70
N VAL A 113 -8.60 -6.40 -10.80
CA VAL A 113 -8.74 -6.78 -9.39
C VAL A 113 -9.85 -7.82 -9.25
N GLN A 114 -9.47 -9.02 -8.86
CA GLN A 114 -10.44 -10.08 -8.56
C GLN A 114 -10.94 -9.94 -7.13
N PHE A 115 -12.21 -9.59 -6.98
CA PHE A 115 -12.91 -9.65 -5.69
C PHE A 115 -13.76 -10.90 -5.60
N LYS A 116 -13.68 -11.57 -4.46
CA LYS A 116 -14.62 -12.62 -4.05
C LYS A 116 -15.55 -12.05 -2.98
N PRO A 117 -16.84 -11.82 -3.30
CA PRO A 117 -17.84 -11.51 -2.28
C PRO A 117 -18.03 -12.72 -1.36
N ALA A 118 -18.05 -12.49 -0.05
CA ALA A 118 -18.35 -13.50 0.95
C ALA A 118 -19.16 -12.90 2.11
N PHE A 119 -19.60 -13.76 3.03
CA PHE A 119 -20.20 -13.33 4.28
C PHE A 119 -19.33 -13.76 5.45
N ASP A 120 -18.97 -12.81 6.31
CA ASP A 120 -18.17 -13.04 7.51
C ASP A 120 -18.89 -12.53 8.76
N TYR A 121 -18.46 -13.01 9.93
CA TYR A 121 -18.93 -12.54 11.24
C TYR A 121 -18.07 -11.36 11.76
N SER A 122 -17.72 -10.42 10.88
CA SER A 122 -16.86 -9.27 11.21
C SER A 122 -17.63 -8.02 11.67
N GLY A 123 -18.97 -8.07 11.73
CA GLY A 123 -19.79 -6.95 12.17
C GLY A 123 -19.88 -6.78 13.69
N PRO A 124 -20.49 -5.67 14.18
CA PRO A 124 -20.68 -5.41 15.60
C PRO A 124 -21.38 -6.60 16.28
N ARG A 125 -20.82 -7.06 17.41
CA ARG A 125 -21.29 -8.25 18.14
C ARG A 125 -21.23 -9.55 17.31
N GLN A 126 -20.24 -9.67 16.42
CA GLN A 126 -20.09 -10.80 15.49
C GLN A 126 -21.34 -10.98 14.62
N SER A 127 -21.95 -9.88 14.15
CA SER A 127 -23.06 -9.97 13.21
C SER A 127 -22.56 -10.35 11.82
N LEU A 128 -23.36 -11.12 11.10
CA LEU A 128 -23.14 -11.44 9.69
C LEU A 128 -23.04 -10.16 8.85
N ARG A 129 -21.98 -10.04 8.04
CA ARG A 129 -21.77 -8.96 7.08
C ARG A 129 -21.25 -9.50 5.76
N MET A 130 -21.66 -8.86 4.67
CA MET A 130 -21.04 -9.13 3.38
C MET A 130 -19.72 -8.38 3.28
N VAL A 131 -18.66 -9.05 2.87
CA VAL A 131 -17.29 -8.54 2.74
C VAL A 131 -16.77 -8.83 1.34
N LEU A 132 -15.91 -7.96 0.82
CA LEU A 132 -15.21 -8.20 -0.45
C LEU A 132 -13.77 -8.62 -0.16
N HIS A 133 -13.36 -9.77 -0.67
CA HIS A 133 -11.98 -10.25 -0.54
C HIS A 133 -11.22 -10.08 -1.84
N PRO A 134 -10.21 -9.19 -1.91
CA PRO A 134 -9.30 -9.19 -3.04
C PRO A 134 -8.48 -10.49 -3.05
N ALA A 135 -8.10 -10.95 -4.25
CA ALA A 135 -7.36 -12.21 -4.40
C ALA A 135 -5.92 -12.15 -3.89
N ASP A 136 -5.31 -10.96 -3.85
CA ASP A 136 -3.95 -10.75 -3.37
C ASP A 136 -3.68 -9.33 -2.85
N LEU A 137 -2.47 -9.13 -2.31
CA LEU A 137 -2.02 -7.87 -1.73
C LEU A 137 -1.95 -6.73 -2.76
N LEU A 138 -1.60 -7.05 -4.02
CA LEU A 138 -1.60 -6.05 -5.08
C LEU A 138 -3.02 -5.55 -5.37
N GLY A 139 -4.00 -6.46 -5.47
CA GLY A 139 -5.40 -6.11 -5.67
C GLY A 139 -5.97 -5.26 -4.53
N LEU A 140 -5.54 -5.53 -3.28
CA LEU A 140 -5.88 -4.69 -2.13
C LEU A 140 -5.36 -3.25 -2.31
N MET A 141 -4.09 -3.09 -2.69
CA MET A 141 -3.48 -1.77 -2.89
C MET A 141 -4.08 -1.02 -4.09
N GLU A 142 -4.43 -1.73 -5.18
CA GLU A 142 -5.14 -1.14 -6.32
C GLU A 142 -6.53 -0.62 -5.88
N TRP A 143 -7.21 -1.34 -5.00
CA TRP A 143 -8.45 -0.88 -4.38
C TRP A 143 -8.24 0.34 -3.48
N GLU A 144 -7.21 0.37 -2.64
CA GLU A 144 -6.89 1.55 -1.80
C GLU A 144 -6.66 2.81 -2.63
N CYS A 145 -5.99 2.69 -3.80
CA CYS A 145 -5.85 3.79 -4.74
C CYS A 145 -7.21 4.26 -5.29
N ALA A 146 -8.07 3.34 -5.72
CA ALA A 146 -9.41 3.68 -6.19
C ALA A 146 -10.26 4.33 -5.10
N PHE A 147 -10.18 3.80 -3.87
CA PHE A 147 -10.88 4.32 -2.70
C PHE A 147 -10.40 5.73 -2.35
N THR A 148 -9.10 5.99 -2.42
CA THR A 148 -8.51 7.33 -2.25
C THR A 148 -9.18 8.36 -3.16
N HIS A 149 -9.34 8.03 -4.45
CA HIS A 149 -10.03 8.90 -5.42
C HIS A 149 -11.53 9.02 -5.12
N ALA A 150 -12.19 7.92 -4.78
CA ALA A 150 -13.64 7.88 -4.53
C ALA A 150 -14.07 8.80 -3.37
N VAL A 151 -13.23 8.96 -2.34
CA VAL A 151 -13.51 9.84 -1.20
C VAL A 151 -12.89 11.23 -1.31
N GLY A 152 -12.16 11.51 -2.39
CA GLY A 152 -11.47 12.79 -2.56
C GLY A 152 -10.30 13.00 -1.60
N ALA A 153 -9.73 11.91 -1.07
CA ALA A 153 -8.44 11.96 -0.39
C ALA A 153 -7.33 12.22 -1.42
N LYS A 154 -6.18 12.72 -0.95
CA LYS A 154 -5.07 13.10 -1.82
C LYS A 154 -3.76 12.52 -1.29
N ALA A 155 -3.00 11.89 -2.18
CA ALA A 155 -1.62 11.58 -1.89
C ALA A 155 -0.76 12.84 -1.97
N ARG A 156 0.15 12.99 -1.01
CA ARG A 156 1.14 14.08 -0.93
C ARG A 156 2.49 13.50 -0.55
N THR A 157 3.53 14.30 -0.78
CA THR A 157 4.89 14.01 -0.34
C THR A 157 5.23 14.90 0.85
N CYS A 158 5.75 14.31 1.92
CA CYS A 158 6.14 15.04 3.13
C CYS A 158 7.24 16.05 2.81
N SER A 159 7.05 17.30 3.21
CA SER A 159 8.00 18.39 2.95
C SER A 159 9.33 18.25 3.69
N HIS A 160 9.43 17.35 4.68
CA HIS A 160 10.67 17.08 5.40
C HIS A 160 11.39 15.83 4.91
N CYS A 161 10.72 14.67 4.95
CA CYS A 161 11.36 13.37 4.68
C CYS A 161 11.12 12.83 3.26
N GLY A 162 10.25 13.47 2.46
CA GLY A 162 9.97 13.03 1.09
C GLY A 162 9.17 11.72 0.98
N ARG A 163 8.55 11.25 2.07
CA ARG A 163 7.66 10.07 2.07
C ARG A 163 6.26 10.42 1.56
N TYR A 164 5.63 9.47 0.87
CA TYR A 164 4.23 9.53 0.48
C TYR A 164 3.33 9.33 1.69
N PHE A 165 2.25 10.11 1.76
CA PHE A 165 1.20 9.99 2.76
C PHE A 165 -0.13 10.52 2.19
N LEU A 166 -1.25 10.07 2.74
CA LEU A 166 -2.57 10.57 2.33
C LEU A 166 -3.07 11.70 3.23
N THR A 167 -3.85 12.62 2.67
CA THR A 167 -4.58 13.68 3.37
C THR A 167 -6.04 13.74 2.94
N GLY A 168 -6.90 14.31 3.78
CA GLY A 168 -8.31 14.51 3.45
C GLY A 168 -9.23 13.46 4.06
N PRO A 169 -10.45 13.27 3.50
CA PRO A 169 -11.45 12.37 4.04
C PRO A 169 -10.92 10.95 4.27
N GLU A 170 -11.41 10.28 5.32
CA GLU A 170 -11.02 8.91 5.69
C GLU A 170 -9.54 8.69 6.09
N THR A 171 -8.67 9.70 6.02
CA THR A 171 -7.22 9.53 6.34
C THR A 171 -6.84 9.83 7.79
N GLY A 172 -7.77 10.35 8.59
CA GLY A 172 -7.48 10.92 9.92
C GLY A 172 -6.61 12.19 9.87
N ARG A 173 -6.21 12.66 8.68
CA ARG A 173 -5.32 13.82 8.49
C ARG A 173 -6.05 14.99 7.83
N ARG A 174 -5.66 16.20 8.25
CA ARG A 174 -6.15 17.45 7.65
C ARG A 174 -5.77 17.52 6.17
N SER A 175 -6.68 18.01 5.33
CA SER A 175 -6.50 18.13 3.87
C SER A 175 -5.25 18.91 3.45
N HIS A 176 -4.83 19.89 4.27
CA HIS A 176 -3.67 20.76 4.05
C HIS A 176 -2.42 20.31 4.81
N ALA A 177 -2.38 19.10 5.38
CA ALA A 177 -1.19 18.62 6.07
C ALA A 177 0.03 18.57 5.12
N GLU A 178 1.18 19.07 5.59
CA GLU A 178 2.44 19.13 4.85
C GLU A 178 3.44 18.05 5.27
N TYR A 179 3.25 17.48 6.47
CA TYR A 179 4.13 16.49 7.05
C TYR A 179 3.37 15.18 7.27
N ASP A 180 4.05 14.06 7.06
CA ASP A 180 3.54 12.71 7.28
C ASP A 180 3.30 12.38 8.77
N SER A 181 4.03 13.05 9.65
CA SER A 181 4.05 12.81 11.10
C SER A 181 4.39 14.09 11.88
N ASP A 182 4.02 14.11 13.17
CA ASP A 182 4.42 15.18 14.08
C ASP A 182 5.94 15.26 14.28
N ASN A 183 6.64 14.12 14.22
CA ASN A 183 8.10 14.06 14.30
C ASN A 183 8.72 14.85 13.14
N CYS A 184 8.26 14.65 11.91
CA CYS A 184 8.73 15.39 10.74
C CYS A 184 8.39 16.88 10.83
N ARG A 185 7.21 17.24 11.37
CA ARG A 185 6.82 18.64 11.60
C ARG A 185 7.77 19.34 12.59
N ILE A 186 8.08 18.68 13.71
CA ILE A 186 8.98 19.22 14.74
C ILE A 186 10.41 19.32 14.19
N ALA A 187 10.90 18.28 13.50
CA ALA A 187 12.23 18.28 12.90
C ALA A 187 12.40 19.41 11.87
N ALA A 188 11.41 19.61 11.00
CA ALA A 188 11.40 20.73 10.05
C ALA A 188 11.37 22.10 10.76
N SER A 189 10.63 22.23 11.86
CA SER A 189 10.62 23.46 12.66
C SER A 189 12.00 23.77 13.24
N ARG A 190 12.66 22.78 13.84
CA ARG A 190 14.01 22.92 14.42
C ARG A 190 15.05 23.31 13.37
N ALA A 191 14.98 22.70 12.19
CA ALA A 191 15.89 22.98 11.08
C ALA A 191 15.72 24.39 10.47
N ARG A 192 14.55 25.02 10.65
CA ARG A 192 14.35 26.43 10.24
C ARG A 192 14.96 27.39 11.25
N SER A 193 14.68 27.18 12.54
CA SER A 193 15.22 28.02 13.61
C SER A 193 16.76 28.00 13.64
N SER A 194 17.40 26.86 13.37
CA SER A 194 18.87 26.76 13.34
C SER A 194 19.55 27.41 12.12
N LYS A 195 18.79 27.93 11.14
CA LYS A 195 19.32 28.63 9.96
C LYS A 195 19.18 30.15 10.05
N GLU A 196 18.40 30.63 11.02
CA GLU A 196 18.19 32.05 11.28
C GLU A 196 19.19 32.62 12.33
N ASP A 197 19.98 31.74 12.94
CA ASP A 197 21.17 32.04 13.76
C ASP A 197 22.47 31.90 12.93
#